data_AF-A0A1F8SDY1-F1
#
_entry.id   AF-A0A1F8SDY1-F1
#
_cell.length_a   1.000
_cell.length_b   1.000
_cell.length_c   1.000
_cell.angle_alpha   90.00
_cell.angle_beta   90.00
_cell.angle_gamma   90.00
#
_symmetry.space_group_name_H-M   'P 1'
#
loop_
_entity.id
_entity.type
_entity.pdbx_description
1 polymer ?
#
loop_
_entity_poly.entity_id
_entity_poly.type
_entity_poly.pdbx_seq_one_letter_code
_entity_poly.pdbx_strand_id
1 'polypeptide(L)'
;MIGSRVVARHGYGLAVGALLAGILVVSGFLVLVALPDLGGLPAFLAAAPSPTPASSVSPSASPGSAMSPIGIEMAPDSDCAACHVTSAGTVGTREIPDLAHPLWGWRNCTACHANDSLVRTAPGHTGLHRDECLVCHRAPIDTSVTSHAPLRPEHMGGTQACTSCHGVDEHAPLPEAMKGRDNCWICHNGPEFTYLFESPAASPIVPSPVVPSPIVQSPAASPTPTR
;
A
#
# COMPACT_ATOMS: atom_id res chain seq x y z
N MET A 1 -26.99 8.95 61.75
CA MET A 1 -26.68 8.69 60.31
C MET A 1 -26.35 10.00 59.59
N ILE A 2 -25.24 10.68 59.91
CA ILE A 2 -24.88 11.99 59.32
C ILE A 2 -23.46 11.98 58.69
N GLY A 3 -22.63 10.95 58.93
CA GLY A 3 -21.22 10.93 58.51
C GLY A 3 -20.94 10.55 57.04
N SER A 4 -21.89 9.94 56.32
CA SER A 4 -21.57 9.28 55.04
C SER A 4 -21.61 10.19 53.81
N ARG A 5 -22.21 11.38 53.90
CA ARG A 5 -22.41 12.27 52.73
C ARG A 5 -21.25 13.25 52.49
N VAL A 6 -20.42 13.50 53.51
CA VAL A 6 -19.27 14.43 53.38
C VAL A 6 -18.10 13.77 52.64
N VAL A 7 -17.90 12.46 52.83
CA VAL A 7 -16.79 11.71 52.19
C VAL A 7 -16.97 11.60 50.67
N ALA A 8 -18.20 11.48 50.18
CA ALA A 8 -18.48 11.33 48.76
C ALA A 8 -18.22 12.60 47.94
N ARG A 9 -18.37 13.80 48.53
CA ARG A 9 -18.21 15.07 47.80
C ARG A 9 -16.76 15.52 47.68
N HIS A 10 -15.87 15.07 48.56
CA HIS A 10 -14.45 15.45 48.52
C HIS A 10 -13.55 14.38 47.87
N GLY A 11 -13.98 13.12 47.85
CA GLY A 11 -13.24 12.05 47.18
C GLY A 11 -13.09 12.26 45.67
N TYR A 12 -14.13 12.78 45.00
CA TYR A 12 -14.10 13.00 43.56
C TYR A 12 -13.08 14.08 43.15
N GLY A 13 -12.99 15.17 43.91
CA GLY A 13 -12.02 16.24 43.65
C GLY A 13 -10.57 15.77 43.77
N LEU A 14 -10.28 14.95 44.78
CA LEU A 14 -8.95 14.36 44.96
C LEU A 14 -8.60 13.34 43.87
N ALA A 15 -9.56 12.52 43.46
CA ALA A 15 -9.34 11.53 42.39
C ALA A 15 -9.07 12.19 41.04
N VAL A 16 -9.85 13.23 40.69
CA VAL A 16 -9.65 14.00 39.44
C VAL A 16 -8.32 14.76 39.48
N GLY A 17 -7.98 15.37 40.63
CA GLY A 17 -6.70 16.05 40.80
C GLY A 17 -5.50 15.11 40.63
N ALA A 18 -5.56 13.91 41.21
CA ALA A 18 -4.50 12.91 41.08
C ALA A 18 -4.35 12.41 39.63
N LEU A 19 -5.47 12.21 38.91
CA LEU A 19 -5.47 11.81 37.50
C LEU A 19 -4.79 12.87 36.63
N LEU A 20 -5.18 14.15 36.79
CA LEU A 20 -4.62 15.25 36.00
C LEU A 20 -3.13 15.45 36.28
N ALA A 21 -2.70 15.33 37.54
CA ALA A 21 -1.28 15.36 37.89
C ALA A 21 -0.50 14.21 37.23
N GLY A 22 -1.07 13.01 37.20
CA GLY A 22 -0.48 11.85 36.51
C GLY A 22 -0.32 12.08 35.01
N ILE A 23 -1.35 12.62 34.34
CA ILE A 23 -1.28 12.95 32.91
C ILE A 23 -0.17 13.96 32.63
N LEU A 24 -0.05 15.02 33.43
CA LEU A 24 1.00 16.04 33.26
C LEU A 24 2.41 15.46 33.41
N VAL A 25 2.62 14.57 34.38
CA VAL A 25 3.93 13.90 34.59
C VAL A 25 4.28 12.99 33.41
N VAL A 26 3.32 12.18 32.93
CA VAL A 26 3.54 11.27 31.79
C VAL A 26 3.78 12.05 30.50
N SER A 27 3.00 13.10 30.23
CA SER A 27 3.20 13.95 29.05
C SER A 27 4.53 14.68 29.10
N GLY A 28 4.93 15.22 30.25
CA GLY A 28 6.24 15.86 30.41
C GLY A 28 7.40 14.89 30.18
N PHE A 29 7.30 13.66 30.70
CA PHE A 29 8.30 12.62 30.47
C PHE A 29 8.38 12.21 29.00
N LEU A 30 7.24 12.02 28.33
CA LEU A 30 7.20 11.73 26.89
C LEU A 30 7.85 12.85 26.07
N VAL A 31 7.60 14.11 26.41
CA VAL A 31 8.25 15.24 25.72
C VAL A 31 9.76 15.20 25.96
N LEU A 32 10.22 14.97 27.20
CA LEU A 32 11.64 14.96 27.52
C LEU A 32 12.40 13.79 26.84
N VAL A 33 11.77 12.63 26.70
CA VAL A 33 12.39 11.42 26.13
C VAL A 33 12.26 11.37 24.61
N ALA A 34 11.17 11.87 24.03
CA ALA A 34 10.93 11.79 22.58
C ALA A 34 11.43 13.02 21.80
N LEU A 35 11.65 14.19 22.41
CA LEU A 35 12.16 15.37 21.70
C LEU A 35 13.69 15.54 21.54
N PRO A 36 14.62 14.79 22.18
CA PRO A 36 16.04 15.06 21.97
C PRO A 36 16.49 14.78 20.52
N ASP A 37 15.76 13.98 19.74
CA ASP A 37 16.06 13.72 18.32
C ASP A 37 15.55 14.80 17.35
N LEU A 38 14.69 15.73 17.80
CA LEU A 38 14.22 16.86 16.97
C LEU A 38 15.19 18.05 16.97
N GLY A 39 16.20 18.05 17.84
CA GLY A 39 17.22 19.10 17.93
C GLY A 39 18.33 19.03 16.87
N GLY A 40 18.31 18.01 16.02
CA GLY A 40 19.33 17.76 14.99
C GLY A 40 18.92 18.18 13.57
N LEU A 41 17.96 19.10 13.39
CA LEU A 41 17.68 19.65 12.05
C LEU A 41 18.86 20.54 11.62
N PRO A 42 19.67 20.14 10.63
CA PRO A 42 20.74 20.99 10.14
C PRO A 42 20.15 22.24 9.50
N ALA A 43 20.71 23.39 9.86
CA ALA A 43 20.45 24.68 9.25
C ALA A 43 20.92 24.70 7.78
N PHE A 44 20.16 24.10 6.88
CA PHE A 44 20.28 24.29 5.44
C PHE A 44 19.23 25.30 4.95
N LEU A 45 19.28 26.52 5.50
CA LEU A 45 18.84 27.72 4.78
C LEU A 45 20.06 28.36 4.14
N ALA A 46 20.65 27.65 3.17
CA ALA A 46 21.59 28.23 2.24
C ALA A 46 20.86 28.47 0.92
N ALA A 47 20.87 29.73 0.49
CA ALA A 47 20.41 30.30 -0.77
C ALA A 47 20.02 29.30 -1.87
N ALA A 48 18.76 29.32 -2.28
CA ALA A 48 18.33 28.73 -3.54
C ALA A 48 19.02 29.45 -4.70
N PRO A 49 19.81 28.76 -5.55
CA PRO A 49 20.27 29.33 -6.81
C PRO A 49 19.07 29.55 -7.73
N SER A 50 19.02 30.72 -8.36
CA SER A 50 17.99 31.07 -9.35
C SER A 50 17.86 29.97 -10.40
N PRO A 51 16.64 29.54 -10.76
CA PRO A 51 16.46 28.56 -11.82
C PRO A 51 16.91 29.17 -13.15
N THR A 52 18.00 28.64 -13.69
CA THR A 52 18.36 28.84 -15.10
C THR A 52 17.21 28.30 -15.95
N PRO A 53 16.76 29.02 -17.00
CA PRO A 53 15.72 28.52 -17.89
C PRO A 53 16.20 27.20 -18.52
N ALA A 54 15.46 26.13 -18.22
CA ALA A 54 15.69 24.83 -18.81
C ALA A 54 15.51 24.93 -20.32
N SER A 55 16.60 24.72 -21.06
CA SER A 55 16.52 24.39 -22.48
C SER A 55 15.67 23.14 -22.61
N SER A 56 14.49 23.31 -23.18
CA SER A 56 13.63 22.22 -23.66
C SER A 56 14.36 21.49 -24.78
N VAL A 57 15.21 20.53 -24.41
CA VAL A 57 15.76 19.56 -25.35
C VAL A 57 14.69 18.50 -25.52
N SER A 58 14.08 18.47 -26.71
CA SER A 58 13.21 17.36 -27.14
C SER A 58 13.89 16.02 -26.84
N PRO A 59 13.18 15.01 -26.33
CA PRO A 59 13.74 13.67 -26.20
C PRO A 59 14.03 13.15 -27.61
N SER A 60 15.28 13.30 -28.04
CA SER A 60 15.80 12.56 -29.17
C SER A 60 15.87 11.12 -28.70
N ALA A 61 15.03 10.27 -29.28
CA ALA A 61 15.08 8.84 -29.05
C ALA A 61 16.52 8.36 -29.31
N SER A 62 17.24 8.07 -28.22
CA SER A 62 18.55 7.45 -28.33
C SER A 62 18.35 6.05 -28.91
N PRO A 63 19.14 5.64 -29.92
CA PRO A 63 19.10 4.27 -30.37
C PRO A 63 19.46 3.38 -29.18
N GLY A 64 18.52 2.49 -28.81
CA GLY A 64 18.63 1.64 -27.64
C GLY A 64 20.02 1.01 -27.55
N SER A 65 20.72 1.30 -26.46
CA SER A 65 22.03 0.70 -26.18
C SER A 65 21.89 -0.82 -26.24
N ALA A 66 22.64 -1.44 -27.14
CA ALA A 66 22.69 -2.89 -27.36
C ALA A 66 23.12 -3.71 -26.13
N MET A 67 23.42 -3.04 -25.01
CA MET A 67 23.81 -3.64 -23.73
C MET A 67 22.64 -3.84 -22.74
N SER A 68 21.41 -3.40 -23.06
CA SER A 68 20.24 -3.64 -22.20
C SER A 68 19.21 -4.52 -22.91
N PRO A 69 19.38 -5.86 -22.91
CA PRO A 69 18.44 -6.78 -23.56
C PRO A 69 17.04 -6.75 -22.94
N ILE A 70 16.88 -6.12 -21.77
CA ILE A 70 15.62 -5.99 -21.03
C ILE A 70 14.96 -4.61 -21.30
N GLY A 71 15.59 -3.73 -22.09
CA GLY A 71 15.04 -2.41 -22.41
C GLY A 71 15.00 -1.44 -21.24
N ILE A 72 15.77 -1.71 -20.18
CA ILE A 72 15.86 -0.84 -19.01
C ILE A 72 16.95 0.18 -19.29
N GLU A 73 16.54 1.43 -19.46
CA GLU A 73 17.46 2.57 -19.49
C GLU A 73 17.97 2.79 -18.06
N MET A 74 19.21 2.37 -17.78
CA MET A 74 19.85 2.61 -16.50
C MET A 74 20.56 3.95 -16.54
N ALA A 75 20.37 4.77 -15.50
CA ALA A 75 21.11 6.01 -15.33
C ALA A 75 22.62 5.74 -15.22
N PRO A 76 23.50 6.65 -15.66
CA PRO A 76 24.95 6.44 -15.66
C PRO A 76 25.58 6.28 -14.26
N ASP A 77 24.86 6.66 -13.21
CA ASP A 77 25.21 6.51 -11.79
C ASP A 77 24.54 5.28 -11.13
N SER A 78 23.93 4.39 -11.92
CA SER A 78 23.29 3.18 -11.41
C SER A 78 24.31 2.21 -10.79
N ASP A 79 23.90 1.51 -9.74
CA ASP A 79 24.71 0.45 -9.13
C ASP A 79 24.68 -0.83 -9.98
N CYS A 80 25.61 -0.93 -10.94
CA CYS A 80 25.77 -2.11 -11.79
C CYS A 80 26.03 -3.39 -10.98
N ALA A 81 26.62 -3.29 -9.79
CA ALA A 81 26.93 -4.45 -8.95
C ALA A 81 25.67 -5.11 -8.37
N ALA A 82 24.55 -4.38 -8.32
CA ALA A 82 23.26 -4.93 -7.89
C ALA A 82 22.82 -6.15 -8.74
N CYS A 83 23.15 -6.13 -10.04
CA CYS A 83 22.80 -7.20 -10.98
C CYS A 83 24.02 -8.00 -11.46
N HIS A 84 25.20 -7.37 -11.57
CA HIS A 84 26.39 -7.97 -12.20
C HIS A 84 27.47 -8.47 -11.24
N VAL A 85 27.14 -8.60 -9.94
CA VAL A 85 28.00 -9.25 -8.96
C VAL A 85 27.23 -10.39 -8.29
N THR A 86 27.78 -11.59 -8.37
CA THR A 86 27.18 -12.79 -7.76
C THR A 86 27.31 -12.75 -6.23
N SER A 87 26.61 -13.65 -5.53
CA SER A 87 26.77 -13.85 -4.09
C SER A 87 28.20 -14.22 -3.67
N ALA A 88 29.02 -14.74 -4.60
CA ALA A 88 30.43 -15.03 -4.40
C ALA A 88 31.36 -13.82 -4.64
N GLY A 89 30.82 -12.65 -4.97
CA GLY A 89 31.60 -11.43 -5.22
C GLY A 89 32.30 -11.39 -6.59
N THR A 90 31.94 -12.27 -7.52
CA THR A 90 32.49 -12.32 -8.87
C THR A 90 31.57 -11.65 -9.88
N VAL A 91 32.14 -11.12 -10.98
CA VAL A 91 31.36 -10.52 -12.08
C VAL A 91 30.55 -11.60 -12.77
N GLY A 92 29.23 -11.44 -12.80
CA GLY A 92 28.26 -12.37 -13.37
C GLY A 92 26.84 -11.93 -13.04
N THR A 93 25.82 -12.53 -13.65
CA THR A 93 24.43 -12.18 -13.32
C THR A 93 24.03 -12.79 -11.99
N ARG A 94 23.52 -11.96 -11.08
CA ARG A 94 22.95 -12.41 -9.82
C ARG A 94 21.78 -13.36 -10.08
N GLU A 95 21.66 -14.39 -9.25
CA GLU A 95 20.49 -15.27 -9.29
C GLU A 95 19.24 -14.46 -8.92
N ILE A 96 18.26 -14.49 -9.82
CA ILE A 96 16.99 -13.79 -9.67
C ILE A 96 16.08 -14.64 -8.80
N PRO A 97 15.67 -14.15 -7.62
CA PRO A 97 14.74 -14.88 -6.77
C PRO A 97 13.32 -14.81 -7.32
N ASP A 98 12.59 -15.91 -7.20
CA ASP A 98 11.15 -15.95 -7.45
C ASP A 98 10.40 -15.14 -6.40
N LEU A 99 9.26 -14.58 -6.81
CA LEU A 99 8.32 -13.98 -5.87
C LEU A 99 7.77 -15.04 -4.92
N ALA A 100 7.72 -14.71 -3.63
CA ALA A 100 7.15 -15.58 -2.61
C ALA A 100 5.61 -15.70 -2.68
N HIS A 101 4.96 -14.92 -3.54
CA HIS A 101 3.51 -14.92 -3.73
C HIS A 101 3.13 -14.63 -5.20
N PRO A 102 1.93 -15.03 -5.64
CA PRO A 102 1.41 -14.69 -6.97
C PRO A 102 1.12 -13.19 -7.11
N LEU A 103 1.02 -12.71 -8.36
CA LEU A 103 0.72 -11.30 -8.69
C LEU A 103 -0.77 -10.97 -8.79
N TRP A 104 -1.66 -11.97 -8.76
CA TRP A 104 -3.10 -11.76 -8.94
C TRP A 104 -3.67 -10.93 -7.79
N GLY A 105 -4.17 -9.72 -8.07
CA GLY A 105 -4.60 -8.75 -7.04
C GLY A 105 -3.46 -8.00 -6.33
N TRP A 106 -2.19 -8.37 -6.57
CA TRP A 106 -1.01 -7.90 -5.82
C TRP A 106 0.05 -7.23 -6.70
N ARG A 107 -0.38 -6.52 -7.75
CA ARG A 107 0.55 -5.86 -8.70
C ARG A 107 1.19 -4.58 -8.14
N ASN A 108 0.61 -4.00 -7.09
CA ASN A 108 1.19 -2.85 -6.40
C ASN A 108 2.09 -3.35 -5.26
N CYS A 109 3.32 -3.74 -5.60
CA CYS A 109 4.28 -4.33 -4.65
C CYS A 109 4.47 -3.47 -3.40
N THR A 110 4.50 -2.14 -3.58
CA THR A 110 4.69 -1.16 -2.49
C THR A 110 3.51 -1.04 -1.52
N ALA A 111 2.33 -1.60 -1.85
CA ALA A 111 1.22 -1.65 -0.90
C ALA A 111 1.55 -2.49 0.35
N CYS A 112 2.45 -3.48 0.22
CA CYS A 112 2.92 -4.32 1.33
C CYS A 112 4.44 -4.22 1.58
N HIS A 113 5.21 -3.86 0.54
CA HIS A 113 6.67 -3.74 0.59
C HIS A 113 7.10 -2.27 0.51
N ALA A 114 7.09 -1.58 1.64
CA ALA A 114 7.60 -0.22 1.81
C ALA A 114 8.31 -0.10 3.16
N ASN A 115 9.06 0.99 3.36
CA ASN A 115 9.82 1.25 4.59
C ASN A 115 8.94 1.26 5.86
N ASP A 116 7.65 1.51 5.69
CA ASP A 116 6.64 1.64 6.74
C ASP A 116 5.52 0.58 6.61
N SER A 117 5.68 -0.39 5.71
CA SER A 117 4.73 -1.49 5.47
C SER A 117 5.19 -2.82 6.10
N LEU A 118 4.46 -3.91 5.80
CA LEU A 118 4.64 -5.24 6.38
C LEU A 118 6.06 -5.81 6.24
N VAL A 119 6.68 -5.61 5.08
CA VAL A 119 8.03 -6.12 4.81
C VAL A 119 8.96 -4.94 4.62
N ARG A 120 9.71 -4.66 5.69
CA ARG A 120 10.35 -3.37 5.92
C ARG A 120 11.70 -3.19 5.23
N THR A 121 12.28 -4.24 4.65
CA THR A 121 13.65 -4.18 4.13
C THR A 121 13.88 -5.13 2.97
N ALA A 122 14.37 -4.58 1.85
CA ALA A 122 15.07 -5.31 0.81
C ALA A 122 16.42 -4.60 0.59
N PRO A 123 17.47 -4.94 1.37
CA PRO A 123 18.78 -4.30 1.25
C PRO A 123 19.27 -4.35 -0.20
N GLY A 124 19.74 -3.22 -0.74
CA GLY A 124 20.17 -3.11 -2.14
C GLY A 124 19.07 -2.77 -3.15
N HIS A 125 17.84 -2.47 -2.71
CA HIS A 125 16.74 -2.01 -3.59
C HIS A 125 16.57 -0.48 -3.62
N THR A 126 17.58 0.27 -3.16
CA THR A 126 17.54 1.73 -3.13
C THR A 126 17.46 2.28 -4.56
N GLY A 127 16.44 3.10 -4.84
CA GLY A 127 16.26 3.72 -6.15
C GLY A 127 15.43 2.91 -7.15
N LEU A 128 14.97 1.71 -6.79
CA LEU A 128 14.00 0.98 -7.60
C LEU A 128 12.61 1.58 -7.44
N HIS A 129 11.95 1.89 -8.55
CA HIS A 129 10.58 2.37 -8.56
C HIS A 129 9.58 1.21 -8.35
N ARG A 130 8.36 1.54 -7.91
CA ARG A 130 7.35 0.57 -7.46
C ARG A 130 6.88 -0.42 -8.54
N ASP A 131 7.07 -0.09 -9.80
CA ASP A 131 6.71 -0.88 -10.99
C ASP A 131 7.91 -1.64 -11.57
N GLU A 132 9.11 -1.45 -11.02
CA GLU A 132 10.35 -2.09 -11.47
C GLU A 132 10.67 -3.37 -10.71
N CYS A 133 9.83 -3.79 -9.76
CA CYS A 133 10.10 -4.99 -8.97
C CYS A 133 10.27 -6.26 -9.84
N LEU A 134 9.53 -6.33 -10.96
CA LEU A 134 9.57 -7.46 -11.91
C LEU A 134 10.78 -7.43 -12.85
N VAL A 135 11.62 -6.40 -12.77
CA VAL A 135 12.93 -6.38 -13.45
C VAL A 135 13.82 -7.48 -12.88
N CYS A 136 13.86 -7.56 -11.56
CA CYS A 136 14.76 -8.45 -10.83
C CYS A 136 14.06 -9.66 -10.24
N HIS A 137 12.73 -9.66 -10.09
CA HIS A 137 11.98 -10.79 -9.56
C HIS A 137 11.19 -11.47 -10.66
N ARG A 138 11.24 -12.81 -10.66
CA ARG A 138 10.38 -13.62 -11.53
C ARG A 138 9.08 -13.93 -10.81
N ALA A 139 7.97 -13.81 -11.54
CA ALA A 139 6.77 -14.51 -11.11
C ALA A 139 7.07 -16.02 -11.15
N PRO A 140 6.76 -16.78 -10.08
CA PRO A 140 7.04 -18.20 -10.04
C PRO A 140 6.49 -18.90 -11.29
N ILE A 141 7.35 -19.67 -11.95
CA ILE A 141 7.10 -20.26 -13.29
C ILE A 141 6.10 -21.43 -13.22
N ASP A 142 5.93 -22.03 -12.04
CA ASP A 142 5.31 -23.36 -11.88
C ASP A 142 4.00 -23.32 -11.08
N THR A 143 3.78 -22.24 -10.31
CA THR A 143 2.47 -21.96 -9.74
C THR A 143 1.74 -21.18 -10.80
N SER A 144 0.73 -21.79 -11.41
CA SER A 144 -0.19 -21.14 -12.32
C SER A 144 -0.34 -19.65 -11.98
N VAL A 145 -0.20 -18.77 -12.97
CA VAL A 145 -0.48 -17.33 -12.84
C VAL A 145 -1.90 -17.05 -12.30
N THR A 146 -2.69 -18.11 -12.09
CA THR A 146 -4.05 -18.22 -11.54
C THR A 146 -4.19 -18.89 -10.15
N SER A 147 -3.14 -19.40 -9.48
CA SER A 147 -3.33 -20.02 -8.15
C SER A 147 -3.40 -18.93 -7.10
N HIS A 148 -4.60 -18.40 -6.91
CA HIS A 148 -4.94 -17.57 -5.77
C HIS A 148 -4.66 -18.35 -4.47
N ALA A 149 -4.21 -17.67 -3.42
CA ALA A 149 -4.27 -18.28 -2.10
C ALA A 149 -5.73 -18.74 -1.88
N PRO A 150 -5.99 -19.97 -1.42
CA PRO A 150 -7.36 -20.44 -1.27
C PRO A 150 -8.15 -19.44 -0.42
N LEU A 151 -9.34 -19.08 -0.91
CA LEU A 151 -10.18 -18.09 -0.25
C LEU A 151 -10.49 -18.54 1.17
N ARG A 152 -10.52 -17.56 2.07
CA ARG A 152 -10.91 -17.79 3.45
C ARG A 152 -12.42 -18.13 3.51
N PRO A 153 -12.85 -19.02 4.41
CA PRO A 153 -14.27 -19.28 4.61
C PRO A 153 -15.03 -18.00 4.98
N GLU A 154 -16.17 -17.77 4.34
CA GLU A 154 -17.02 -16.56 4.42
C GLU A 154 -17.50 -16.19 5.83
N HIS A 155 -17.49 -17.13 6.77
CA HIS A 155 -18.00 -16.95 8.14
C HIS A 155 -16.91 -16.61 9.16
N MET A 156 -15.63 -16.68 8.78
CA MET A 156 -14.57 -16.16 9.61
C MET A 156 -14.62 -14.64 9.42
N GLY A 157 -14.92 -13.84 10.44
CA GLY A 157 -14.73 -12.38 10.37
C GLY A 157 -13.23 -12.05 10.27
N GLY A 158 -12.84 -10.86 9.79
CA GLY A 158 -11.42 -10.46 9.72
C GLY A 158 -10.69 -10.41 11.08
N THR A 159 -11.44 -10.60 12.17
CA THR A 159 -10.96 -10.52 13.56
C THR A 159 -10.58 -11.87 14.16
N GLN A 160 -10.90 -12.99 13.51
CA GLN A 160 -10.55 -14.31 14.04
C GLN A 160 -9.10 -14.66 13.67
N ALA A 161 -8.26 -14.89 14.67
CA ALA A 161 -6.88 -15.30 14.45
C ALA A 161 -6.87 -16.68 13.77
N CYS A 162 -6.35 -16.76 12.55
CA CYS A 162 -6.25 -18.02 11.81
C CYS A 162 -5.44 -19.06 12.59
N THR A 163 -4.50 -18.57 13.40
CA THR A 163 -3.66 -19.34 14.32
C THR A 163 -4.40 -19.90 15.52
N SER A 164 -5.70 -19.66 15.70
CA SER A 164 -6.48 -20.36 16.73
C SER A 164 -6.77 -21.81 16.36
N CYS A 165 -6.70 -22.14 15.06
CA CYS A 165 -6.97 -23.48 14.53
C CYS A 165 -5.81 -24.02 13.68
N HIS A 166 -5.08 -23.15 12.98
CA HIS A 166 -3.92 -23.53 12.17
C HIS A 166 -2.61 -23.31 12.92
N GLY A 167 -1.66 -24.23 12.80
CA GLY A 167 -0.34 -24.10 13.41
C GLY A 167 -0.29 -24.28 14.94
N VAL A 168 -1.42 -24.63 15.57
CA VAL A 168 -1.47 -24.98 17.02
C VAL A 168 -1.06 -26.42 17.27
N ASP A 169 -1.25 -27.33 16.29
CA ASP A 169 -0.94 -28.77 16.37
C ASP A 169 -0.71 -29.36 14.96
N GLU A 170 -0.44 -30.67 14.87
CA GLU A 170 -0.29 -31.42 13.61
C GLU A 170 -1.60 -31.59 12.80
N HIS A 171 -2.75 -31.20 13.35
CA HIS A 171 -4.05 -31.36 12.69
C HIS A 171 -4.27 -30.36 11.54
N ALA A 172 -3.60 -29.21 11.57
CA ALA A 172 -3.66 -28.21 10.52
C ALA A 172 -2.32 -27.43 10.45
N PRO A 173 -1.24 -28.10 10.05
CA PRO A 173 0.09 -27.52 10.10
C PRO A 173 0.18 -26.36 9.10
N LEU A 174 0.75 -25.25 9.56
CA LEU A 174 1.13 -24.16 8.66
C LEU A 174 2.40 -24.54 7.88
N PRO A 175 2.52 -24.13 6.61
CA PRO A 175 3.79 -24.17 5.90
C PRO A 175 4.87 -23.46 6.72
N GLU A 176 6.12 -23.93 6.63
CA GLU A 176 7.23 -23.37 7.39
C GLU A 176 7.35 -21.84 7.22
N ALA A 177 7.16 -21.34 6.00
CA ALA A 177 7.18 -19.91 5.68
C ALA A 177 6.08 -19.07 6.36
N MET A 178 5.03 -19.72 6.88
CA MET A 178 3.87 -19.09 7.54
C MET A 178 3.86 -19.28 9.07
N LYS A 179 4.81 -20.04 9.64
CA LYS A 179 4.89 -20.20 11.10
C LYS A 179 5.13 -18.86 11.78
N GLY A 180 4.39 -18.62 12.87
CA GLY A 180 4.51 -17.39 13.67
C GLY A 180 3.92 -16.14 13.03
N ARG A 181 3.22 -16.26 11.89
CA ARG A 181 2.51 -15.14 11.25
C ARG A 181 1.04 -15.14 11.64
N ASP A 182 0.47 -13.95 11.80
CA ASP A 182 -0.95 -13.71 12.11
C ASP A 182 -1.68 -12.90 11.02
N ASN A 183 -0.94 -12.42 10.02
CA ASN A 183 -1.42 -11.59 8.92
C ASN A 183 -1.92 -12.43 7.72
N CYS A 184 -2.44 -13.64 7.97
CA CYS A 184 -2.84 -14.60 6.92
C CYS A 184 -3.93 -14.03 6.00
N TRP A 185 -4.81 -13.19 6.56
CA TRP A 185 -5.91 -12.51 5.86
C TRP A 185 -5.45 -11.63 4.70
N ILE A 186 -4.19 -11.19 4.70
CA ILE A 186 -3.65 -10.39 3.60
C ILE A 186 -3.72 -11.19 2.32
N CYS A 187 -3.17 -12.40 2.29
CA CYS A 187 -3.18 -13.22 1.08
C CYS A 187 -4.47 -14.05 0.96
N HIS A 188 -4.97 -14.60 2.08
CA HIS A 188 -6.21 -15.35 2.14
C HIS A 188 -7.39 -14.41 2.34
N ASN A 189 -7.60 -13.55 1.34
CA ASN A 189 -8.78 -12.71 1.34
C ASN A 189 -10.04 -13.58 1.25
N GLY A 190 -11.08 -13.19 1.98
CA GLY A 190 -12.40 -13.77 1.74
C GLY A 190 -13.04 -13.18 0.49
N PRO A 191 -14.24 -13.66 0.12
CA PRO A 191 -14.98 -13.14 -1.04
C PRO A 191 -15.25 -11.62 -0.94
N GLU A 192 -15.19 -11.04 0.25
CA GLU A 192 -15.27 -9.59 0.49
C GLU A 192 -14.28 -8.78 -0.33
N PHE A 193 -13.07 -9.29 -0.62
CA PHE A 193 -12.07 -8.54 -1.39
C PHE A 193 -12.49 -8.39 -2.85
N THR A 194 -13.14 -9.41 -3.42
CA THR A 194 -13.71 -9.37 -4.77
C THR A 194 -14.82 -8.32 -4.86
N TYR A 195 -15.59 -8.09 -3.80
CA TYR A 195 -16.63 -7.06 -3.79
C TYR A 195 -16.09 -5.64 -3.52
N LEU A 196 -14.94 -5.52 -2.84
CA LEU A 196 -14.38 -4.22 -2.42
C LEU A 196 -13.34 -3.64 -3.40
N PHE A 197 -12.58 -4.49 -4.09
CA PHE A 197 -11.43 -4.06 -4.92
C PHE A 197 -11.56 -4.41 -6.39
N GLU A 198 -12.32 -5.45 -6.73
CA GLU A 198 -12.81 -5.59 -8.09
C GLU A 198 -13.88 -4.50 -8.26
N SER A 199 -13.47 -3.32 -8.75
CA SER A 199 -14.45 -2.37 -9.31
C SER A 199 -15.36 -3.20 -10.20
N PRO A 200 -16.69 -3.19 -10.00
CA PRO A 200 -17.60 -4.06 -10.74
C PRO A 200 -17.24 -3.87 -12.21
N ALA A 201 -16.68 -4.92 -12.84
CA ALA A 201 -16.08 -4.86 -14.15
C ALA A 201 -17.00 -4.00 -14.99
N ALA A 202 -16.52 -2.79 -15.35
CA ALA A 202 -17.36 -1.65 -15.73
C ALA A 202 -18.62 -2.19 -16.37
N SER A 203 -19.75 -2.15 -15.63
CA SER A 203 -20.96 -2.87 -16.04
C SER A 203 -21.09 -2.65 -17.52
N PRO A 204 -21.17 -3.73 -18.35
CA PRO A 204 -21.15 -3.57 -19.80
C PRO A 204 -22.07 -2.41 -20.08
N ILE A 205 -21.55 -1.35 -20.71
CA ILE A 205 -22.37 -0.17 -21.00
C ILE A 205 -23.47 -0.73 -21.87
N VAL A 206 -24.58 -1.11 -21.26
CA VAL A 206 -25.81 -1.41 -21.94
C VAL A 206 -26.15 -0.02 -22.43
N PRO A 207 -26.04 0.26 -23.75
CA PRO A 207 -26.43 1.55 -24.24
C PRO A 207 -27.83 1.78 -23.71
N SER A 208 -28.02 2.87 -22.96
CA SER A 208 -29.35 3.22 -22.48
C SER A 208 -30.28 3.12 -23.69
N PRO A 209 -31.44 2.43 -23.57
CA PRO A 209 -32.38 2.39 -24.67
C PRO A 209 -32.58 3.85 -25.08
N VAL A 210 -32.28 4.14 -26.34
CA VAL A 210 -32.51 5.46 -26.91
C VAL A 210 -34.00 5.71 -26.77
N VAL A 211 -34.40 6.41 -25.71
CA VAL A 211 -35.77 6.86 -25.55
C VAL A 211 -35.93 7.92 -26.64
N PRO A 212 -36.75 7.67 -27.68
CA PRO A 212 -36.99 8.69 -28.67
C PRO A 212 -37.52 9.92 -27.95
N SER A 213 -36.88 11.07 -28.18
CA SER A 213 -37.35 12.33 -27.61
C SER A 213 -38.82 12.52 -27.98
N PRO A 214 -39.68 12.95 -27.05
CA PRO A 214 -41.07 13.24 -27.37
C PRO A 214 -41.09 14.25 -28.51
N ILE A 215 -41.75 13.90 -29.61
CA ILE A 215 -42.01 14.81 -30.71
C ILE A 215 -42.83 15.97 -30.11
N VAL A 216 -42.17 17.11 -29.91
CA VAL A 216 -42.84 18.35 -29.57
C VAL A 216 -43.66 18.74 -30.80
N GLN A 217 -44.96 18.43 -30.80
CA GLN A 217 -45.87 18.95 -31.81
C GLN A 217 -45.98 20.46 -31.60
N SER A 218 -45.46 21.21 -32.57
CA SER A 218 -45.66 22.65 -32.64
C SER A 218 -47.16 22.98 -32.64
N PRO A 219 -47.61 23.96 -31.86
CA PRO A 219 -49.02 24.34 -31.86
C PRO A 219 -49.44 24.86 -33.23
N ALA A 220 -50.60 24.40 -33.70
CA ALA A 220 -51.20 24.81 -34.96
C ALA A 220 -51.48 26.33 -34.95
N ALA A 221 -51.08 27.01 -36.02
CA ALA A 221 -51.35 28.43 -36.22
C ALA A 221 -52.86 28.69 -36.27
N SER A 222 -53.32 29.68 -35.50
CA SER A 222 -54.72 30.12 -35.50
C SER A 222 -55.06 30.81 -36.82
N PRO A 223 -56.26 30.58 -37.40
CA PRO A 223 -56.69 31.25 -38.61
C PRO A 223 -57.01 32.73 -38.35
N THR A 224 -56.50 33.59 -39.22
CA THR A 224 -56.77 35.03 -39.26
C THR A 224 -58.24 35.29 -39.60
N PRO A 225 -58.96 36.16 -38.87
CA PRO A 225 -60.32 36.53 -39.21
C PRO A 225 -60.33 37.49 -40.41
N THR A 226 -61.02 37.11 -41.48
CA THR A 226 -61.36 37.99 -42.60
C THR A 226 -62.57 38.85 -42.22
N ARG A 227 -62.49 40.15 -42.47
CA ARG A 227 -63.57 41.12 -42.26
C ARG A 227 -64.29 41.41 -43.56
#